data_AF-A0A1X0QLU2-F1
#
_entry.id   AF-A0A1X0QLU2-F1
#
_cell.length_a   1.000
_cell.length_b   1.000
_cell.length_c   1.000
_cell.angle_alpha   90.00
_cell.angle_beta   90.00
_cell.angle_gamma   90.00
#
_symmetry.space_group_name_H-M   'P 1'
#
loop_
_entity.id
_entity.type
_entity.pdbx_description
1 polymer ?
#
loop_
_entity_poly.entity_id
_entity_poly.type
_entity_poly.pdbx_seq_one_letter_code
_entity_poly.pdbx_strand_id
1 'polypeptide(L)'
;NNKGAIVLLKKLCPDCEEPFSRFQGMKRHIFTKHGKDLTSRSKKDHGRSTDGIPVHVYNRSNMKKYTQKGTTISIKFACPSCRDTFNTVSELAHHVDNNHVKRAPLLENLSPK
;
A
#
# COMPACT_ATOMS: atom_id res chain seq x y z
N ASN A 1 25.36 -21.27 3.44
CA ASN A 1 24.14 -21.33 2.59
C ASN A 1 23.28 -20.11 2.92
N ASN A 2 23.50 -18.97 2.26
CA ASN A 2 22.85 -17.70 2.64
C ASN A 2 21.45 -17.66 2.00
N LYS A 3 20.46 -18.23 2.67
CA LYS A 3 19.07 -18.22 2.21
C LYS A 3 18.54 -16.79 2.41
N GLY A 4 18.57 -15.98 1.36
CA GLY A 4 18.15 -14.56 1.41
C GLY A 4 16.72 -14.36 1.92
N ALA A 5 16.39 -13.12 2.27
CA ALA A 5 15.05 -12.72 2.69
C ALA A 5 14.29 -12.03 1.54
N ILE A 6 12.97 -12.17 1.51
CA ILE A 6 12.08 -11.46 0.58
C ILE A 6 10.82 -10.94 1.28
N VAL A 7 10.22 -9.88 0.73
CA VAL A 7 8.93 -9.36 1.19
C VAL A 7 7.84 -9.67 0.15
N LEU A 8 6.72 -10.23 0.60
CA LEU A 8 5.51 -10.40 -0.20
C LEU A 8 4.44 -9.39 0.20
N LEU A 9 3.99 -8.59 -0.77
CA LEU A 9 3.05 -7.51 -0.55
C LEU A 9 1.62 -7.91 -0.85
N LYS A 10 0.76 -7.80 0.15
CA LYS A 10 -0.69 -7.75 0.00
C LYS A 10 -1.13 -6.34 -0.39
N LYS A 11 -2.13 -6.26 -1.26
CA LYS A 11 -2.78 -5.02 -1.69
C LYS A 11 -4.24 -5.11 -1.28
N LEU A 12 -4.54 -4.70 -0.06
CA LEU A 12 -5.89 -4.72 0.49
C LEU A 12 -6.37 -3.29 0.67
N CYS A 13 -7.68 -3.08 0.54
CA CYS A 13 -8.30 -1.85 0.97
C CYS A 13 -7.97 -1.61 2.46
N PRO A 14 -7.48 -0.43 2.85
CA PRO A 14 -7.20 -0.12 4.26
C PRO A 14 -8.45 -0.09 5.14
N ASP A 15 -9.64 0.19 4.56
CA ASP A 15 -10.88 0.36 5.31
C ASP A 15 -11.72 -0.93 5.44
N CYS A 16 -11.69 -1.81 4.45
CA CYS A 16 -12.54 -3.01 4.41
C CYS A 16 -11.80 -4.30 4.00
N GLU A 17 -10.48 -4.26 3.89
CA GLU A 17 -9.62 -5.40 3.56
C GLU A 17 -9.89 -6.09 2.20
N GLU A 18 -10.72 -5.49 1.33
CA GLU A 18 -10.99 -6.04 0.00
C GLU A 18 -9.68 -6.18 -0.81
N PRO A 19 -9.39 -7.35 -1.43
CA PRO A 19 -8.14 -7.59 -2.11
C PRO A 19 -8.09 -7.05 -3.54
N PHE A 20 -6.94 -6.52 -3.96
CA PHE A 20 -6.73 -5.97 -5.30
C PHE A 20 -5.47 -6.49 -5.99
N SER A 21 -5.53 -6.65 -7.31
CA SER A 21 -4.35 -6.95 -8.13
C SER A 21 -3.54 -5.68 -8.46
N ARG A 22 -4.19 -4.51 -8.53
CA ARG A 22 -3.61 -3.23 -8.96
C ARG A 22 -4.01 -2.08 -8.02
N PHE A 23 -3.07 -1.20 -7.70
CA PHE A 23 -3.32 -0.02 -6.86
C PHE A 23 -4.36 0.94 -7.43
N GLN A 24 -4.43 1.09 -8.76
CA GLN A 24 -5.45 1.96 -9.38
C GLN A 24 -6.87 1.45 -9.12
N GLY A 25 -7.08 0.12 -9.16
CA GLY A 25 -8.37 -0.48 -8.82
C GLY A 25 -8.73 -0.24 -7.36
N MET A 26 -7.76 -0.41 -6.46
CA MET A 26 -7.91 -0.16 -5.03
C MET A 26 -8.25 1.31 -4.73
N LYS A 27 -7.53 2.27 -5.31
CA LYS A 27 -7.84 3.71 -5.13
C LYS A 27 -9.22 4.07 -5.64
N ARG A 28 -9.64 3.53 -6.78
CA ARG A 28 -11.01 3.72 -7.30
C ARG A 28 -12.04 3.17 -6.32
N HIS A 29 -11.83 1.96 -5.79
CA HIS A 29 -12.70 1.38 -4.77
C HIS A 29 -12.76 2.30 -3.54
N ILE A 30 -11.62 2.77 -3.02
CA ILE A 30 -11.56 3.65 -1.85
C ILE A 30 -12.35 4.94 -2.09
N PHE A 31 -12.22 5.53 -3.26
CA PHE A 31 -12.99 6.71 -3.64
C PHE A 31 -14.50 6.43 -3.69
N THR A 32 -14.93 5.36 -4.37
CA THR A 32 -16.36 5.10 -4.59
C THR A 32 -17.09 4.46 -3.41
N LYS A 33 -16.38 3.75 -2.53
CA LYS A 33 -16.97 3.04 -1.38
C LYS A 33 -16.74 3.75 -0.06
N HIS A 34 -15.62 4.47 0.09
CA HIS A 34 -15.24 5.11 1.36
C HIS A 34 -15.15 6.63 1.25
N GLY A 35 -15.37 7.21 0.07
CA GLY A 35 -15.40 8.67 -0.14
C GLY A 35 -14.03 9.36 0.02
N LYS A 36 -12.94 8.58 0.10
CA LYS A 36 -11.59 9.11 0.31
C LYS A 36 -10.89 9.30 -1.05
N ASP A 37 -10.62 10.54 -1.44
CA ASP A 37 -9.76 10.83 -2.61
C ASP A 37 -8.29 10.77 -2.19
N LEU A 38 -7.56 9.81 -2.76
CA LEU A 38 -6.16 9.56 -2.43
C LEU A 38 -5.20 10.25 -3.38
N THR A 39 -4.07 10.73 -2.86
CA THR A 39 -2.97 11.24 -3.67
C THR A 39 -2.40 10.17 -4.61
N SER A 40 -1.87 10.61 -5.75
CA SER A 40 -1.24 9.72 -6.73
C SER A 40 0.20 9.39 -6.34
N ARG A 41 0.60 8.13 -6.57
CA ARG A 41 2.01 7.72 -6.50
C ARG A 41 2.85 8.57 -7.45
N SER A 42 4.01 9.03 -6.97
CA SER A 42 4.95 9.76 -7.81
C SER A 42 5.69 8.80 -8.75
N LYS A 43 6.11 9.27 -9.93
CA LYS A 43 6.94 8.48 -10.86
C LYS A 43 8.28 8.08 -10.24
N LYS A 44 8.81 8.89 -9.32
CA LYS A 44 10.03 8.57 -8.56
C LYS A 44 9.84 7.39 -7.61
N ASP A 45 8.59 6.98 -7.34
CA ASP A 45 8.23 5.89 -6.44
C ASP A 45 8.17 4.51 -7.12
N HIS A 46 8.70 4.36 -8.34
CA HIS A 46 8.85 3.07 -9.01
C HIS A 46 10.22 2.41 -8.72
N GLY A 47 10.25 1.21 -8.12
CA GLY A 47 11.34 0.26 -8.38
C GLY A 47 12.10 -0.39 -7.21
N ARG A 48 12.06 0.10 -5.96
CA ARG A 48 12.77 -0.56 -4.83
C ARG A 48 12.08 -0.36 -3.48
N SER A 49 12.19 -1.34 -2.58
CA SER A 49 11.91 -1.19 -1.14
C SER A 49 12.90 -0.21 -0.51
N THR A 50 12.51 0.37 0.62
CA THR A 50 13.38 1.20 1.47
C THR A 50 14.61 0.44 1.98
N ASP A 51 14.48 -0.87 2.19
CA ASP A 51 15.48 -1.67 2.91
C ASP A 51 16.39 -2.50 1.98
N GLY A 52 16.29 -2.32 0.67
CA GLY A 52 17.04 -3.09 -0.33
C GLY A 52 16.61 -4.57 -0.46
N ILE A 53 15.66 -5.04 0.35
CA ILE A 53 15.13 -6.40 0.31
C ILE A 53 14.20 -6.57 -0.91
N PRO A 54 14.36 -7.62 -1.74
CA PRO A 54 13.49 -7.85 -2.89
C PRO A 54 12.02 -7.95 -2.49
N VAL A 55 11.16 -7.27 -3.26
CA VAL A 55 9.73 -7.18 -3.00
C VAL A 55 8.95 -7.78 -4.16
N HIS A 56 8.01 -8.66 -3.84
CA HIS A 56 7.11 -9.26 -4.83
C HIS A 56 5.66 -9.16 -4.37
N VAL A 57 4.73 -9.34 -5.31
CA VAL A 57 3.31 -9.43 -4.95
C VAL A 57 3.05 -10.74 -4.20
N TYR A 58 2.22 -10.67 -3.16
CA TYR A 58 1.69 -11.85 -2.51
C TYR A 58 0.72 -12.56 -3.46
N ASN A 59 1.09 -13.77 -3.90
CA ASN A 59 0.23 -14.69 -4.63
C ASN A 59 0.69 -16.13 -4.37
N ARG A 60 -0.16 -17.11 -4.72
CA ARG A 60 0.13 -18.54 -4.47
C ARG A 60 1.43 -19.00 -5.13
N SER A 61 1.71 -18.54 -6.35
CA SER A 61 2.91 -18.92 -7.10
C SER A 61 4.20 -18.43 -6.44
N ASN A 62 4.23 -17.18 -5.99
CA ASN A 62 5.37 -16.58 -5.29
C ASN A 62 5.56 -17.21 -3.91
N MET A 63 4.48 -17.41 -3.16
CA MET A 63 4.52 -18.14 -1.87
C MET A 63 5.18 -19.50 -2.06
N LYS A 64 4.65 -20.33 -2.97
CA LYS A 64 5.21 -21.67 -3.25
C LYS A 64 6.67 -21.61 -3.67
N LYS A 65 7.02 -20.72 -4.61
CA LYS A 65 8.38 -20.55 -5.14
C LYS A 65 9.40 -20.25 -4.02
N TYR A 66 9.09 -19.29 -3.15
CA TYR A 66 10.04 -18.85 -2.13
C TYR A 66 10.09 -19.80 -0.93
N THR A 67 8.97 -20.43 -0.57
CA THR A 67 8.96 -21.50 0.44
C THR A 67 9.80 -22.70 -0.02
N GLN A 68 9.68 -23.14 -1.28
CA GLN A 68 10.48 -24.24 -1.82
C GLN A 68 11.98 -23.94 -1.87
N LYS A 69 12.35 -22.66 -2.08
CA LYS A 69 13.75 -22.22 -2.03
C LYS A 69 14.28 -22.07 -0.61
N GLY A 70 13.46 -22.29 0.42
CA GLY A 70 13.82 -22.04 1.82
C GLY A 70 14.14 -20.58 2.11
N THR A 71 13.63 -19.65 1.30
CA THR A 71 13.81 -18.20 1.45
C THR A 71 12.97 -17.72 2.64
N THR A 72 13.52 -16.84 3.47
CA THR A 72 12.74 -16.20 4.55
C THR A 72 11.71 -15.26 3.94
N ILE A 73 10.43 -15.45 4.28
CA ILE A 73 9.31 -14.67 3.74
C ILE A 73 8.74 -13.77 4.83
N SER A 74 8.67 -12.46 4.56
CA SER A 74 7.89 -11.51 5.34
C SER A 74 6.69 -11.02 4.54
N ILE A 75 5.49 -11.11 5.09
CA ILE A 75 4.27 -10.61 4.44
C ILE A 75 3.96 -9.21 4.99
N LYS A 76 3.75 -8.24 4.10
CA LYS A 76 3.41 -6.86 4.45
C LYS A 76 2.26 -6.31 3.61
N PHE A 77 1.66 -5.22 4.05
CA PHE A 77 0.58 -4.50 3.37
C PHE A 77 1.11 -3.27 2.67
N ALA A 78 0.79 -3.09 1.39
CA ALA A 78 1.37 -2.02 0.57
C ALA A 78 0.47 -0.80 0.47
N CYS A 79 1.04 0.38 0.64
CA CYS A 79 0.32 1.64 0.46
C CYS A 79 -0.12 1.86 -1.00
N PRO A 80 -1.39 2.28 -1.25
CA PRO A 80 -1.86 2.69 -2.57
C PRO A 80 -1.11 3.88 -3.18
N SER A 81 -0.58 4.76 -2.34
CA SER A 81 -0.17 6.11 -2.71
C SER A 81 1.34 6.38 -2.56
N CYS A 82 2.08 5.54 -1.85
CA CYS A 82 3.54 5.64 -1.71
C CYS A 82 4.20 4.24 -1.67
N ARG A 83 5.51 4.17 -1.41
CA ARG A 83 6.28 2.91 -1.32
C ARG A 83 6.16 2.20 0.03
N ASP A 84 5.59 2.84 1.03
CA ASP A 84 5.59 2.34 2.40
C ASP A 84 4.79 1.04 2.51
N THR A 85 5.25 0.22 3.46
CA THR A 85 4.71 -1.11 3.71
C THR A 85 4.55 -1.31 5.21
N PHE A 86 3.47 -1.97 5.60
CA PHE A 86 3.05 -2.08 6.99
C PHE A 86 2.88 -3.53 7.40
N ASN A 87 3.00 -3.82 8.69
CA ASN A 87 2.85 -5.18 9.21
C ASN A 87 1.38 -5.53 9.43
N THR A 88 0.52 -4.52 9.59
CA THR A 88 -0.93 -4.66 9.78
C THR A 88 -1.72 -3.76 8.84
N VAL A 89 -3.01 -4.09 8.65
CA VAL A 89 -3.94 -3.23 7.89
C VAL A 89 -4.22 -1.94 8.65
N SER A 90 -4.33 -1.98 9.98
CA SER A 90 -4.59 -0.80 10.80
C SER A 90 -3.49 0.26 10.70
N GLU A 91 -2.22 -0.16 10.69
CA GLU A 91 -1.08 0.73 10.44
C GLU A 91 -1.14 1.37 9.04
N LEU A 92 -1.49 0.57 8.02
CA LEU A 92 -1.69 1.06 6.66
C LEU A 92 -2.84 2.08 6.59
N ALA A 93 -3.97 1.80 7.23
CA ALA A 93 -5.13 2.69 7.27
C ALA A 93 -4.78 4.02 7.91
N HIS A 94 -4.16 3.98 9.10
CA HIS A 94 -3.70 5.18 9.79
C HIS A 94 -2.73 6.02 8.94
N HIS A 95 -1.79 5.37 8.26
CA HIS A 95 -0.87 6.04 7.35
C HIS A 95 -1.60 6.72 6.18
N VAL A 96 -2.51 6.01 5.51
CA VAL A 96 -3.26 6.52 4.35
C VAL A 96 -4.11 7.73 4.76
N ASP A 97 -4.80 7.65 5.89
CA ASP A 97 -5.69 8.71 6.38
C ASP A 97 -4.95 9.99 6.72
N ASN A 98 -3.74 9.88 7.28
CA ASN A 98 -2.95 11.04 7.68
C ASN A 98 -2.14 11.65 6.54
N ASN A 99 -1.68 10.85 5.57
CA ASN A 99 -0.69 11.31 4.59
C ASN A 99 -1.22 11.41 3.16
N HIS A 100 -2.33 10.76 2.85
CA HIS A 100 -2.73 10.54 1.46
C HIS A 100 -4.18 10.90 1.15
N VAL A 101 -5.05 11.10 2.14
CA VAL A 101 -6.37 11.67 1.90
C VAL A 101 -6.22 13.15 1.54
N LYS A 102 -6.65 13.52 0.34
CA LYS A 102 -6.71 14.92 -0.08
C LYS A 102 -7.80 15.61 0.73
N ARG A 103 -7.41 16.61 1.52
CA ARG A 103 -8.36 17.51 2.17
C ARG A 103 -8.60 18.68 1.24
N ALA A 104 -9.87 19.03 1.01
CA ALA A 104 -10.18 20.29 0.36
C ALA A 104 -9.61 21.43 1.21
N PRO A 105 -9.07 22.50 0.61
CA PRO A 105 -8.85 23.72 1.38
C PRO A 105 -10.22 24.14 1.92
N LEU A 106 -10.36 24.18 3.26
CA LEU A 106 -11.53 24.75 3.89
C LEU A 106 -11.70 26.18 3.34
N LEU A 107 -12.86 26.49 2.77
CA LEU A 107 -13.25 27.86 2.44
C LEU A 107 -13.57 28.63 3.75
N GLU A 108 -12.63 28.68 4.69
CA GLU A 108 -12.78 29.38 5.97
C GLU A 108 -12.42 30.88 5.88
N ASN A 109 -12.62 31.52 4.72
CA ASN A 109 -12.38 32.97 4.57
C ASN A 109 -13.42 33.68 3.70
N LEU A 110 -14.70 33.32 3.85
CA LEU A 110 -15.81 34.15 3.36
C LEU A 110 -16.69 34.58 4.54
N SER A 111 -16.12 35.33 5.47
CA SER A 111 -16.90 36.25 6.30
C SER A 111 -16.87 37.62 5.62
N PRO A 112 -18.01 38.17 5.16
CA PRO A 112 -18.06 39.54 4.66
C PRO A 112 -17.72 40.50 5.80
N LYS A 113 -16.83 41.45 5.54
CA LYS A 113 -16.67 42.65 6.38
C LYS A 113 -17.88 43.56 6.19
#